data_AF-A0A1Z9XIV7-F1
#
_entry.id   AF-A0A1Z9XIV7-F1
#
_cell.length_a   1.000
_cell.length_b   1.000
_cell.length_c   1.000
_cell.angle_alpha   90.00
_cell.angle_beta   90.00
_cell.angle_gamma   90.00
#
_symmetry.space_group_name_H-M   'P 1'
#
loop_
_entity.id
_entity.type
_entity.pdbx_description
1 polymer ?
#
loop_
_entity_poly.entity_id
_entity_poly.type
_entity_poly.pdbx_seq_one_letter_code
_entity_poly.pdbx_strand_id
1 'polypeptide(L)'
;MSTSRPLFKHIRNHTSLFTELSQYRDTALDFLGFANFEFHKVPKFITEDGQRLTIEPERSIVLPNVTMLSGVKAKLEKHIPSFNMVENSEIGYRYPTAALANLDAPFIKRMRSEYFHKVDEDRSICRPVNLSYGIKSRGKADNRQEYEVWMPDEAPEQNPLPLLIERYGEDLPNDVRHFVEQPSKVHGWMGVKRAAFEALYTNKVHCGDLVICIAMSVDAYNIGAKPDLSFSPEADSSIAVSNAELEWEVEGYYAPRGWQFDHDMVWSAIQHTLEAINAPLIDMYSNTLIPIAESKTERILSTLTSLGITQEEIDHLNLQPWEFLQTESTHRMKHKDPNHSVNLLGRLNRLFYQPENPLPSLNWMHDLIS
;
A
#
# COMPACT_ATOMS: atom_id res chain seq x y z
N MET A 1 -20.73 -24.35 -0.99
CA MET A 1 -21.12 -23.59 0.23
C MET A 1 -19.87 -22.84 0.65
N SER A 2 -19.86 -21.51 0.53
CA SER A 2 -18.71 -20.72 0.98
C SER A 2 -18.65 -20.81 2.51
N THR A 3 -17.66 -21.52 3.04
CA THR A 3 -17.20 -21.31 4.41
C THR A 3 -17.06 -19.80 4.61
N SER A 4 -17.70 -19.25 5.64
CA SER A 4 -17.70 -17.81 5.87
C SER A 4 -16.26 -17.33 6.03
N ARG A 5 -15.68 -16.80 4.96
CA ARG A 5 -14.41 -16.09 5.02
C ARG A 5 -14.61 -14.94 5.99
N PRO A 6 -13.90 -14.88 7.12
CA PRO A 6 -13.85 -13.69 7.92
C PRO A 6 -13.02 -12.66 7.15
N LEU A 7 -13.55 -12.14 6.04
CA LEU A 7 -13.13 -10.83 5.58
C LEU A 7 -13.29 -9.94 6.79
N PHE A 8 -12.19 -9.32 7.23
CA PHE A 8 -12.13 -8.42 8.39
C PHE A 8 -13.13 -7.27 8.27
N LYS A 9 -14.41 -7.58 8.48
CA LYS A 9 -15.59 -6.73 8.30
C LYS A 9 -15.98 -6.04 9.62
N HIS A 10 -15.33 -6.41 10.72
CA HIS A 10 -15.73 -6.08 12.08
C HIS A 10 -14.66 -5.35 12.90
N ILE A 11 -13.47 -5.15 12.33
CA ILE A 11 -12.39 -4.53 13.07
C ILE A 11 -12.55 -3.02 13.07
N ARG A 12 -12.52 -2.44 14.28
CA ARG A 12 -12.82 -1.02 14.55
C ARG A 12 -11.60 -0.12 14.56
N ASN A 13 -10.39 -0.68 14.60
CA ASN A 13 -9.11 0.04 14.58
C ASN A 13 -7.95 -0.89 14.18
N HIS A 14 -6.83 -0.31 13.75
CA HIS A 14 -5.65 -1.06 13.30
C HIS A 14 -5.02 -1.94 14.38
N THR A 15 -5.06 -1.53 15.66
CA THR A 15 -4.51 -2.34 16.76
C THR A 15 -5.20 -3.70 16.86
N SER A 16 -6.54 -3.72 16.78
CA SER A 16 -7.31 -4.95 16.76
C SER A 16 -7.03 -5.76 15.48
N LEU A 17 -6.84 -5.10 14.33
CA LEU A 17 -6.49 -5.78 13.06
C LEU A 17 -5.17 -6.51 13.17
N PHE A 18 -4.12 -5.81 13.56
CA PHE A 18 -2.79 -6.38 13.65
C PHE A 18 -2.67 -7.44 14.77
N THR A 19 -3.45 -7.30 15.84
CA THR A 19 -3.52 -8.32 16.90
C THR A 19 -4.18 -9.60 16.40
N GLU A 20 -5.28 -9.51 15.65
CA GLU A 20 -5.93 -10.69 15.09
C GLU A 20 -5.07 -11.35 14.01
N LEU A 21 -4.43 -10.55 13.14
CA LEU A 21 -3.46 -11.06 12.16
C LEU A 21 -2.26 -11.74 12.82
N SER A 22 -1.73 -11.19 13.93
CA SER A 22 -0.67 -11.89 14.66
C SER A 22 -1.12 -13.25 15.20
N GLN A 23 -2.38 -13.38 15.64
CA GLN A 23 -2.90 -14.67 16.11
C GLN A 23 -3.00 -15.70 14.98
N TYR A 24 -3.45 -15.28 13.78
CA TYR A 24 -3.45 -16.17 12.62
C TYR A 24 -2.04 -16.59 12.20
N ARG A 25 -1.08 -15.66 12.22
CA ARG A 25 0.34 -15.96 11.94
C ARG A 25 0.94 -16.93 12.95
N ASP A 26 0.73 -16.70 14.24
CA ASP A 26 1.23 -17.57 15.31
C ASP A 26 0.62 -18.98 15.19
N THR A 27 -0.68 -19.05 14.87
CA THR A 27 -1.37 -20.33 14.64
C THR A 27 -0.79 -21.07 13.43
N ALA A 28 -0.54 -20.36 12.31
CA ALA A 28 0.07 -20.95 11.13
C ALA A 28 1.51 -21.44 11.41
N LEU A 29 2.27 -20.69 12.20
CA LEU A 29 3.63 -21.05 12.63
C LEU A 29 3.63 -22.34 13.48
N ASP A 30 2.70 -22.46 14.42
CA ASP A 30 2.52 -23.65 15.25
C ASP A 30 2.17 -24.89 14.41
N PHE A 31 1.28 -24.74 13.41
CA PHE A 31 0.95 -25.83 12.48
C PHE A 31 2.14 -26.32 11.65
N LEU A 32 3.09 -25.42 11.36
CA LEU A 32 4.34 -25.77 10.68
C LEU A 32 5.39 -26.40 11.62
N GLY A 33 5.09 -26.52 12.92
CA GLY A 33 5.93 -27.18 13.92
C GLY A 33 7.02 -26.29 14.54
N PHE A 34 6.96 -24.97 14.34
CA PHE A 34 7.93 -24.02 14.88
C PHE A 34 7.57 -23.56 16.29
N ALA A 35 7.65 -24.49 17.25
CA ALA A 35 7.42 -24.18 18.66
C ALA A 35 8.53 -23.29 19.23
N ASN A 36 8.16 -22.38 20.16
CA ASN A 36 9.08 -21.45 20.83
C ASN A 36 9.80 -20.46 19.91
N PHE A 37 9.10 -19.97 18.89
CA PHE A 37 9.55 -18.85 18.07
C PHE A 37 8.91 -17.54 18.53
N GLU A 38 9.53 -16.41 18.20
CA GLU A 38 8.99 -15.08 18.49
C GLU A 38 9.11 -14.18 17.26
N PHE A 39 8.13 -13.29 17.08
CA PHE A 39 8.07 -12.38 15.94
C PHE A 39 8.99 -11.17 16.16
N HIS A 40 9.76 -10.86 15.12
CA HIS A 40 10.59 -9.67 15.00
C HIS A 40 10.14 -8.88 13.77
N LYS A 41 10.00 -7.56 13.92
CA LYS A 41 9.78 -6.66 12.78
C LYS A 41 11.05 -6.58 11.93
N VAL A 42 10.92 -6.20 10.66
CA VAL A 42 12.06 -5.85 9.80
C VAL A 42 12.95 -4.84 10.53
N PRO A 43 14.26 -5.13 10.71
CA PRO A 43 15.18 -4.20 11.36
C PRO A 43 15.46 -3.03 10.40
N LYS A 44 16.09 -1.95 10.90
CA LYS A 44 16.66 -0.95 10.00
C LYS A 44 17.78 -1.56 9.18
N PHE A 45 17.97 -1.06 7.97
CA PHE A 45 19.14 -1.39 7.16
C PHE A 45 20.29 -0.49 7.57
N ILE A 46 21.43 -1.09 7.91
CA ILE A 46 22.66 -0.40 8.25
C ILE A 46 23.57 -0.48 7.02
N THR A 47 23.86 0.67 6.41
CA THR A 47 24.76 0.77 5.26
C THR A 47 26.23 0.61 5.70
N GLU A 48 27.14 0.41 4.74
CA GLU A 48 28.58 0.28 5.02
C GLU A 48 29.18 1.52 5.71
N ASP A 49 28.63 2.71 5.44
CA ASP A 49 29.03 3.97 6.09
C ASP A 49 28.28 4.22 7.42
N GLY A 50 27.48 3.25 7.89
CA GLY A 50 26.81 3.27 9.19
C GLY A 50 25.48 4.03 9.22
N GLN A 51 24.96 4.48 8.08
CA GLN A 51 23.63 5.08 8.02
C GLN A 51 22.56 4.03 8.29
N ARG A 52 21.52 4.44 9.03
CA ARG A 52 20.43 3.56 9.44
C ARG A 52 19.17 3.97 8.70
N LEU A 53 18.76 3.15 7.75
CA LEU A 53 17.64 3.43 6.84
C LEU A 53 16.42 2.61 7.24
N THR A 54 15.25 3.24 7.23
CA THR A 54 13.97 2.54 7.34
C THR A 54 13.58 2.08 5.94
N ILE A 55 13.79 0.81 5.63
CA ILE A 55 13.55 0.24 4.31
C ILE A 55 12.30 -0.64 4.34
N GLU A 56 11.36 -0.42 3.41
CA GLU A 56 10.29 -1.38 3.11
C GLU A 56 10.80 -2.40 2.09
N PRO A 57 11.02 -3.67 2.49
CA PRO A 57 11.43 -4.72 1.58
C PRO A 57 10.23 -5.21 0.78
N GLU A 58 9.86 -4.46 -0.26
CA GLU A 58 8.74 -4.76 -1.14
C GLU A 58 9.18 -4.97 -2.60
N ARG A 59 8.38 -5.72 -3.35
CA ARG A 59 8.46 -5.87 -4.81
C ARG A 59 7.06 -5.95 -5.38
N SER A 60 6.91 -5.69 -6.68
CA SER A 60 5.64 -5.88 -7.36
C SER A 60 5.77 -6.21 -8.83
N ILE A 61 4.74 -6.87 -9.35
CA ILE A 61 4.53 -7.06 -10.78
C ILE A 61 3.28 -6.31 -11.22
N VAL A 62 3.29 -5.83 -12.45
CA VAL A 62 2.16 -5.12 -13.05
C VAL A 62 1.67 -5.92 -14.25
N LEU A 63 0.35 -6.11 -14.31
CA LEU A 63 -0.34 -6.90 -15.31
C LEU A 63 -1.42 -6.08 -15.99
N PRO A 64 -1.76 -6.40 -17.25
CA PRO A 64 -2.85 -5.76 -17.97
C PRO A 64 -4.22 -5.98 -17.35
N ASN A 65 -4.47 -6.97 -16.49
CA ASN A 65 -5.80 -7.12 -15.91
C ASN A 65 -5.77 -7.93 -14.63
N VAL A 66 -6.61 -7.57 -13.66
CA VAL A 66 -6.73 -8.28 -12.39
C VAL A 66 -7.16 -9.74 -12.59
N THR A 67 -7.95 -10.04 -13.63
CA THR A 67 -8.35 -11.41 -14.01
C THR A 67 -7.16 -12.34 -14.28
N MET A 68 -5.99 -11.81 -14.67
CA MET A 68 -4.77 -12.60 -14.86
C MET A 68 -4.26 -13.20 -13.54
N LEU A 69 -4.58 -12.58 -12.41
CA LEU A 69 -4.23 -13.05 -11.06
C LEU A 69 -5.17 -14.15 -10.54
N SER A 70 -6.01 -14.74 -11.41
CA SER A 70 -6.88 -15.84 -11.01
C SER A 70 -6.07 -17.01 -10.43
N GLY A 71 -6.46 -17.46 -9.24
CA GLY A 71 -5.82 -18.54 -8.50
C GLY A 71 -4.37 -18.27 -8.10
N VAL A 72 -3.96 -17.00 -7.98
CA VAL A 72 -2.56 -16.67 -7.69
C VAL A 72 -2.09 -17.27 -6.36
N LYS A 73 -2.95 -17.38 -5.33
CA LYS A 73 -2.59 -18.03 -4.07
C LYS A 73 -2.16 -19.48 -4.27
N ALA A 74 -3.03 -20.28 -4.88
CA ALA A 74 -2.74 -21.69 -5.18
C ALA A 74 -1.52 -21.85 -6.12
N LYS A 75 -1.34 -20.93 -7.07
CA LYS A 75 -0.17 -20.92 -7.96
C LYS A 75 1.12 -20.67 -7.17
N LEU A 76 1.14 -19.72 -6.23
CA LEU A 76 2.31 -19.41 -5.41
C LEU A 76 2.71 -20.59 -4.53
N GLU A 77 1.77 -21.18 -3.78
CA GLU A 77 2.03 -22.36 -2.94
C GLU A 77 2.56 -23.55 -3.76
N LYS A 78 2.07 -23.71 -5.00
CA LYS A 78 2.52 -24.77 -5.90
C LYS A 78 3.94 -24.56 -6.42
N HIS A 79 4.33 -23.32 -6.75
CA HIS A 79 5.59 -23.03 -7.44
C HIS A 79 6.71 -22.55 -6.53
N ILE A 80 6.40 -22.12 -5.30
CA ILE A 80 7.39 -21.68 -4.31
C ILE A 80 7.45 -22.72 -3.19
N PRO A 81 8.51 -23.55 -3.14
CA PRO A 81 8.68 -24.51 -2.07
C PRO A 81 8.65 -23.84 -0.70
N SER A 82 7.97 -24.47 0.26
CA SER A 82 7.89 -24.01 1.65
C SER A 82 7.26 -22.63 1.84
N PHE A 83 6.48 -22.17 0.85
CA PHE A 83 5.59 -21.02 0.95
C PHE A 83 4.22 -21.49 1.43
N ASN A 84 3.82 -21.08 2.64
CA ASN A 84 2.59 -21.54 3.28
C ASN A 84 1.68 -20.36 3.53
N MET A 85 0.45 -20.39 3.00
CA MET A 85 -0.51 -19.32 3.26
C MET A 85 -0.89 -19.28 4.75
N VAL A 86 -1.02 -18.08 5.30
CA VAL A 86 -1.62 -17.89 6.61
C VAL A 86 -3.13 -17.93 6.43
N GLU A 87 -3.77 -19.01 6.89
CA GLU A 87 -5.22 -19.17 6.77
C GLU A 87 -5.97 -18.04 7.48
N ASN A 88 -7.03 -17.52 6.84
CA ASN A 88 -7.88 -16.43 7.35
C ASN A 88 -7.18 -15.06 7.48
N SER A 89 -5.99 -14.89 6.90
CA SER A 89 -5.29 -13.60 6.81
C SER A 89 -5.83 -12.67 5.72
N GLU A 90 -6.93 -13.03 5.05
CA GLU A 90 -7.47 -12.24 3.94
C GLU A 90 -8.10 -10.92 4.39
N ILE A 91 -7.50 -9.81 3.96
CA ILE A 91 -7.98 -8.46 4.29
C ILE A 91 -8.40 -7.73 3.01
N GLY A 92 -9.59 -7.15 3.05
CA GLY A 92 -10.05 -6.23 2.01
C GLY A 92 -9.85 -4.80 2.49
N TYR A 93 -9.03 -4.03 1.78
CA TYR A 93 -8.81 -2.62 2.11
C TYR A 93 -9.56 -1.70 1.13
N ARG A 94 -9.87 -0.48 1.59
CA ARG A 94 -10.12 0.66 0.72
C ARG A 94 -9.30 1.84 1.21
N TYR A 95 -8.33 2.30 0.44
CA TYR A 95 -7.52 3.48 0.77
C TYR A 95 -7.32 4.32 -0.50
N PRO A 96 -7.86 5.54 -0.62
CA PRO A 96 -7.30 6.54 -1.48
C PRO A 96 -6.01 7.03 -0.83
N THR A 97 -4.94 6.99 -1.61
CA THR A 97 -3.71 7.68 -1.24
C THR A 97 -3.61 8.92 -2.13
N ALA A 98 -3.35 10.08 -1.53
CA ALA A 98 -2.85 11.23 -2.27
C ALA A 98 -1.33 11.15 -2.29
N ALA A 99 -0.74 11.25 -3.49
CA ALA A 99 0.71 11.25 -3.64
C ALA A 99 1.19 12.65 -4.06
N LEU A 100 2.19 13.14 -3.33
CA LEU A 100 2.70 14.51 -3.41
C LEU A 100 4.17 14.45 -3.82
N ALA A 101 4.50 14.92 -5.01
CA ALA A 101 5.89 15.14 -5.40
C ALA A 101 5.95 16.12 -6.57
N ASN A 102 6.88 17.09 -6.48
CA ASN A 102 7.39 17.75 -7.67
C ASN A 102 8.03 16.67 -8.59
N LEU A 103 7.99 16.87 -9.90
CA LEU A 103 8.49 15.91 -10.89
C LEU A 103 9.95 15.47 -10.64
N ASP A 104 10.74 16.30 -9.97
CA ASP A 104 12.16 16.07 -9.67
C ASP A 104 12.44 15.74 -8.19
N ALA A 105 11.41 15.62 -7.33
CA ALA A 105 11.62 15.36 -5.91
C ALA A 105 12.22 13.97 -5.70
N PRO A 106 13.19 13.78 -4.77
CA PRO A 106 13.78 12.45 -4.47
C PRO A 106 12.82 11.53 -3.69
N PHE A 107 11.80 12.13 -3.06
CA PHE A 107 10.80 11.45 -2.26
C PHE A 107 9.40 11.86 -2.67
N ILE A 108 8.42 11.06 -2.25
CA ILE A 108 7.00 11.27 -2.42
C ILE A 108 6.35 11.34 -1.05
N LYS A 109 5.62 12.43 -0.75
CA LYS A 109 4.75 12.44 0.44
C LYS A 109 3.47 11.72 0.11
N ARG A 110 3.00 10.91 1.03
CA ARG A 110 1.77 10.16 0.94
C ARG A 110 0.88 10.59 2.08
N MET A 111 -0.35 10.92 1.74
CA MET A 111 -1.39 11.16 2.73
C MET A 111 -2.41 10.05 2.56
N ARG A 112 -2.53 9.21 3.59
CA ARG A 112 -3.50 8.11 3.61
C ARG A 112 -4.53 8.43 4.68
N SER A 113 -5.76 8.03 4.42
CA SER A 113 -6.71 7.88 5.51
C SER A 113 -7.09 6.43 5.67
N GLU A 114 -7.32 6.01 6.92
CA GLU A 114 -7.80 4.68 7.22
C GLU A 114 -9.32 4.61 7.09
N TYR A 115 -9.85 3.45 6.75
CA TYR A 115 -11.29 3.28 6.55
C TYR A 115 -11.83 2.25 7.51
N PHE A 116 -12.60 2.70 8.49
CA PHE A 116 -13.35 1.82 9.38
C PHE A 116 -14.84 1.95 9.11
N HIS A 117 -15.47 0.82 8.79
CA HIS A 117 -16.92 0.73 8.70
C HIS A 117 -17.51 0.62 10.10
N LYS A 118 -18.61 1.34 10.37
CA LYS A 118 -19.47 1.00 11.51
C LYS A 118 -20.16 -0.34 11.23
N VAL A 119 -20.51 -1.08 12.29
CA VAL A 119 -21.09 -2.45 12.22
C VAL A 119 -22.33 -2.52 11.30
N ASP A 120 -23.03 -1.40 11.11
CA ASP A 120 -24.29 -1.29 10.36
C ASP A 120 -24.22 -0.31 9.17
N GLU A 121 -23.02 0.10 8.73
CA GLU A 121 -22.88 1.02 7.60
C GLU A 121 -22.95 0.29 6.25
N ASP A 122 -23.67 0.88 5.29
CA ASP A 122 -23.68 0.44 3.89
C ASP A 122 -22.25 0.49 3.30
N ARG A 123 -21.70 -0.70 3.05
CA ARG A 123 -20.30 -0.96 2.67
C ARG A 123 -19.96 -0.54 1.24
N SER A 124 -20.89 0.10 0.54
CA SER A 124 -20.60 0.80 -0.71
C SER A 124 -19.73 2.05 -0.47
N ILE A 125 -19.83 2.66 0.72
CA ILE A 125 -19.17 3.90 1.11
C ILE A 125 -18.22 3.64 2.28
N CYS A 126 -16.98 4.13 2.17
CA CYS A 126 -16.00 4.05 3.25
C CYS A 126 -15.81 5.47 3.83
N ARG A 127 -15.75 5.61 5.17
CA ARG A 127 -15.39 6.87 5.83
C ARG A 127 -13.91 6.88 6.25
N PRO A 128 -13.13 7.89 5.81
CA PRO A 128 -11.78 8.13 6.25
C PRO A 128 -11.84 8.53 7.73
N VAL A 129 -11.00 7.90 8.52
CA VAL A 129 -10.71 8.25 9.91
C VAL A 129 -9.21 8.12 10.07
N ASN A 130 -8.59 9.02 10.83
CA ASN A 130 -7.14 9.14 10.93
C ASN A 130 -6.49 9.54 9.59
N LEU A 131 -5.58 10.49 9.63
CA LEU A 131 -4.69 10.80 8.52
C LEU A 131 -3.28 10.31 8.87
N SER A 132 -2.69 9.42 8.06
CA SER A 132 -1.24 9.24 8.11
C SER A 132 -0.53 10.14 7.13
N TYR A 133 0.62 10.61 7.59
CA TYR A 133 1.64 11.22 6.77
C TYR A 133 2.77 10.22 6.56
N GLY A 134 2.98 9.82 5.31
CA GLY A 134 4.07 8.97 4.87
C GLY A 134 5.02 9.70 3.91
N ILE A 135 6.26 9.25 3.84
CA ILE A 135 7.22 9.60 2.79
C ILE A 135 7.82 8.29 2.27
N LYS A 136 7.88 8.16 0.94
CA LYS A 136 8.57 7.05 0.26
C LYS A 136 9.62 7.58 -0.70
N SER A 137 10.79 6.95 -0.76
CA SER A 137 11.77 7.22 -1.84
C SER A 137 11.23 6.74 -3.21
N ARG A 138 11.76 7.30 -4.30
CA ARG A 138 11.33 6.95 -5.68
C ARG A 138 11.88 5.60 -6.18
N GLY A 139 11.27 5.08 -7.26
CA GLY A 139 11.70 3.85 -7.97
C GLY A 139 11.19 2.55 -7.33
N LYS A 140 10.94 1.47 -8.10
CA LYS A 140 10.43 0.16 -7.60
C LYS A 140 11.47 -0.90 -7.28
N ALA A 141 12.72 -0.70 -7.72
CA ALA A 141 13.62 -1.83 -7.87
C ALA A 141 14.29 -2.25 -6.56
N ASP A 142 14.78 -1.33 -5.71
CA ASP A 142 15.67 -1.74 -4.61
C ASP A 142 15.40 -0.90 -3.36
N ASN A 143 14.97 -1.58 -2.29
CA ASN A 143 15.05 -1.10 -0.91
C ASN A 143 14.60 0.36 -0.68
N ARG A 144 13.30 0.60 -0.90
CA ARG A 144 12.69 1.92 -0.72
C ARG A 144 12.80 2.38 0.72
N GLN A 145 13.22 3.63 0.90
CA GLN A 145 13.11 4.27 2.19
C GLN A 145 11.65 4.68 2.43
N GLU A 146 11.12 4.29 3.60
CA GLU A 146 9.76 4.58 4.05
C GLU A 146 9.80 5.25 5.41
N TYR A 147 9.04 6.34 5.58
CA TYR A 147 8.82 6.95 6.88
C TYR A 147 7.35 7.30 7.03
N GLU A 148 6.70 6.86 8.09
CA GLU A 148 5.27 7.14 8.30
C GLU A 148 4.95 7.49 9.76
N VAL A 149 4.04 8.46 9.95
CA VAL A 149 3.47 8.86 11.24
C VAL A 149 1.99 9.14 11.11
N TRP A 150 1.27 8.96 12.22
CA TRP A 150 -0.15 9.33 12.34
C TRP A 150 -0.26 10.80 12.72
N MET A 151 -1.04 11.55 11.95
CA MET A 151 -1.34 12.94 12.23
C MET A 151 -2.61 13.04 13.10
N PRO A 152 -2.65 14.00 14.04
CA PRO A 152 -3.89 14.30 14.77
C PRO A 152 -4.98 14.80 13.82
N ASP A 153 -6.18 14.23 13.92
CA ASP A 153 -7.33 14.61 13.10
C ASP A 153 -7.78 16.05 13.37
N GLU A 154 -7.59 16.55 14.60
CA GLU A 154 -7.96 17.90 15.01
C GLU A 154 -7.00 18.99 14.51
N ALA A 155 -5.80 18.60 14.06
CA ALA A 155 -4.76 19.52 13.61
C ALA A 155 -4.04 18.99 12.35
N PRO A 156 -4.75 18.78 11.24
CA PRO A 156 -4.21 18.09 10.08
C PRO A 156 -3.22 18.94 9.25
N GLU A 157 -3.10 20.24 9.58
CA GLU A 157 -2.08 21.15 9.05
C GLU A 157 -0.77 21.17 9.86
N GLN A 158 -0.70 20.43 10.97
CA GLN A 158 0.50 20.37 11.79
C GLN A 158 1.69 19.88 10.95
N ASN A 159 2.87 20.48 11.15
CA ASN A 159 4.10 19.97 10.56
C ASN A 159 4.34 18.53 11.08
N PRO A 160 4.43 17.51 10.21
CA PRO A 160 4.66 16.12 10.62
C PRO A 160 6.08 15.85 11.14
N LEU A 161 7.03 16.77 10.91
CA LEU A 161 8.44 16.57 11.27
C LEU A 161 8.67 16.24 12.75
N PRO A 162 8.06 16.91 13.75
CA PRO A 162 8.26 16.56 15.15
C PRO A 162 7.84 15.12 15.46
N LEU A 163 6.75 14.64 14.86
CA LEU A 163 6.29 13.25 15.02
C LEU A 163 7.26 12.27 14.38
N LEU A 164 7.81 12.61 13.20
CA LEU A 164 8.84 11.80 12.55
C LEU A 164 10.14 11.77 13.35
N ILE A 165 10.54 12.90 13.95
CA ILE A 165 11.71 12.97 14.84
C ILE A 165 11.45 12.15 16.10
N GLU A 166 10.27 12.22 16.70
CA GLU A 166 9.94 11.41 17.87
C GLU A 166 9.97 9.91 17.55
N ARG A 167 9.43 9.52 16.39
CA ARG A 167 9.37 8.11 15.97
C ARG A 167 10.70 7.56 15.46
N TYR A 168 11.46 8.34 14.70
CA TYR A 168 12.64 7.87 13.96
C TYR A 168 13.96 8.52 14.39
N GLY A 169 13.92 9.72 14.99
CA GLY A 169 15.04 10.32 15.73
C GLY A 169 16.36 10.39 14.98
N GLU A 170 17.42 9.90 15.64
CA GLU A 170 18.83 9.86 15.18
C GLU A 170 19.02 9.14 13.83
N ASP A 171 18.02 8.40 13.38
CA ASP A 171 18.03 7.65 12.12
C ASP A 171 17.17 8.30 11.03
N LEU A 172 16.67 9.52 11.24
CA LEU A 172 15.92 10.27 10.23
C LEU A 172 16.92 11.06 9.35
N PRO A 173 17.13 10.69 8.08
CA PRO A 173 18.12 11.34 7.21
C PRO A 173 17.82 12.83 6.97
N ASN A 174 18.87 13.64 6.76
CA ASN A 174 18.72 15.09 6.61
C ASN A 174 17.89 15.47 5.37
N ASP A 175 18.05 14.77 4.26
CA ASP A 175 17.25 14.96 3.05
C ASP A 175 15.76 14.64 3.29
N VAL A 176 15.45 13.60 4.08
CA VAL A 176 14.09 13.33 4.53
C VAL A 176 13.57 14.49 5.39
N ARG A 177 14.34 14.97 6.37
CA ARG A 177 13.95 16.10 7.24
C ARG A 177 13.62 17.34 6.43
N HIS A 178 14.53 17.76 5.54
CA HIS A 178 14.33 18.93 4.69
C HIS A 178 13.13 18.74 3.74
N PHE A 179 12.91 17.52 3.23
CA PHE A 179 11.78 17.25 2.36
C PHE A 179 10.44 17.35 3.12
N VAL A 180 10.37 16.82 4.35
CA VAL A 180 9.17 16.90 5.21
C VAL A 180 8.71 18.34 5.40
N GLU A 181 9.65 19.24 5.69
CA GLU A 181 9.39 20.66 5.99
C GLU A 181 8.78 21.44 4.82
N GLN A 182 8.96 20.95 3.59
CA GLN A 182 8.31 21.58 2.44
C GLN A 182 6.78 21.47 2.55
N PRO A 183 6.00 22.42 2.02
CA PRO A 183 4.56 22.24 1.93
C PRO A 183 4.18 20.97 1.16
N SER A 184 3.09 20.34 1.57
CA SER A 184 2.47 19.21 0.88
C SER A 184 1.71 19.72 -0.36
N LYS A 185 1.88 19.07 -1.53
CA LYS A 185 1.16 19.41 -2.78
C LYS A 185 0.53 18.18 -3.43
N VAL A 186 -0.79 18.15 -3.67
CA VAL A 186 -1.45 16.96 -4.26
C VAL A 186 -1.42 17.01 -5.79
N HIS A 187 -0.64 16.12 -6.40
CA HIS A 187 -0.53 16.03 -7.87
C HIS A 187 -1.47 14.97 -8.47
N GLY A 188 -1.90 13.99 -7.68
CA GLY A 188 -2.86 12.98 -8.14
C GLY A 188 -3.25 11.96 -7.08
N TRP A 189 -4.14 11.06 -7.49
CA TRP A 189 -4.76 10.04 -6.63
C TRP A 189 -4.28 8.65 -7.01
N MET A 190 -3.97 7.85 -5.99
CA MET A 190 -3.64 6.44 -6.14
C MET A 190 -4.78 5.59 -5.59
N GLY A 191 -5.12 4.56 -6.37
CA GLY A 191 -6.19 3.63 -6.10
C GLY A 191 -5.95 2.71 -4.90
N VAL A 192 -6.94 1.85 -4.73
CA VAL A 192 -7.20 1.07 -3.53
C VAL A 192 -6.49 -0.29 -3.56
N LYS A 193 -5.78 -0.67 -2.48
CA LYS A 193 -5.46 -2.08 -2.22
C LYS A 193 -6.74 -2.85 -1.96
N ARG A 194 -7.09 -3.85 -2.76
CA ARG A 194 -8.44 -4.43 -2.70
C ARG A 194 -8.48 -5.83 -2.10
N ALA A 195 -7.39 -6.56 -2.16
CA ALA A 195 -7.23 -7.82 -1.48
C ALA A 195 -5.80 -7.92 -0.96
N ALA A 196 -5.63 -8.36 0.27
CA ALA A 196 -4.35 -8.68 0.86
C ALA A 196 -4.44 -10.01 1.59
N PHE A 197 -3.31 -10.69 1.76
CA PHE A 197 -3.17 -11.96 2.47
C PHE A 197 -1.72 -12.13 2.91
N GLU A 198 -1.49 -12.95 3.94
CA GLU A 198 -0.16 -13.23 4.46
C GLU A 198 0.26 -14.68 4.15
N ALA A 199 1.58 -14.88 4.11
CA ALA A 199 2.20 -16.19 3.97
C ALA A 199 3.48 -16.26 4.82
N LEU A 200 3.86 -17.49 5.17
CA LEU A 200 5.12 -17.82 5.82
C LEU A 200 6.03 -18.55 4.86
N TYR A 201 7.27 -18.09 4.74
CA TYR A 201 8.30 -18.70 3.92
C TYR A 201 9.45 -19.23 4.77
N THR A 202 9.91 -20.44 4.45
CA THR A 202 11.06 -21.06 5.12
C THR A 202 12.05 -21.61 4.10
N ASN A 203 13.32 -21.37 4.35
CA ASN A 203 14.40 -21.94 3.56
C ASN A 203 15.63 -22.12 4.44
N LYS A 204 15.92 -23.35 4.87
CA LYS A 204 17.01 -23.58 5.82
C LYS A 204 18.40 -23.22 5.27
N VAL A 205 18.58 -23.28 3.96
CA VAL A 205 19.86 -22.97 3.31
C VAL A 205 20.12 -21.46 3.29
N HIS A 206 19.09 -20.66 3.01
CA HIS A 206 19.25 -19.21 2.78
C HIS A 206 18.74 -18.33 3.93
N CYS A 207 17.78 -18.82 4.71
CA CYS A 207 17.18 -18.10 5.84
C CYS A 207 17.59 -18.70 7.20
N GLY A 208 18.35 -19.80 7.22
CA GLY A 208 18.70 -20.50 8.45
C GLY A 208 17.45 -21.00 9.18
N ASP A 209 17.35 -20.71 10.48
CA ASP A 209 16.16 -21.04 11.27
C ASP A 209 15.13 -19.92 11.29
N LEU A 210 15.22 -18.90 10.42
CA LEU A 210 14.20 -17.84 10.34
C LEU A 210 12.99 -18.30 9.51
N VAL A 211 11.80 -17.91 9.95
CA VAL A 211 10.55 -18.01 9.18
C VAL A 211 10.14 -16.61 8.75
N ILE A 212 10.16 -16.33 7.46
CA ILE A 212 9.90 -14.98 6.94
C ILE A 212 8.41 -14.79 6.73
N CYS A 213 7.87 -13.68 7.25
CA CYS A 213 6.47 -13.31 7.12
C CYS A 213 6.30 -12.37 5.92
N ILE A 214 5.50 -12.77 4.95
CA ILE A 214 5.23 -12.00 3.75
C ILE A 214 3.77 -11.53 3.77
N ALA A 215 3.55 -10.24 3.57
CA ALA A 215 2.25 -9.71 3.17
C ALA A 215 2.22 -9.58 1.64
N MET A 216 1.13 -10.03 1.02
CA MET A 216 0.88 -9.84 -0.40
C MET A 216 -0.40 -9.03 -0.59
N SER A 217 -0.42 -8.17 -1.60
CA SER A 217 -1.63 -7.43 -1.97
C SER A 217 -1.87 -7.42 -3.46
N VAL A 218 -3.14 -7.58 -3.83
CA VAL A 218 -3.66 -7.37 -5.17
C VAL A 218 -4.41 -6.06 -5.21
N ASP A 219 -3.93 -5.23 -6.13
CA ASP A 219 -4.46 -3.91 -6.34
C ASP A 219 -5.03 -3.82 -7.76
N ALA A 220 -6.26 -3.35 -7.83
CA ALA A 220 -6.89 -2.90 -9.06
C ALA A 220 -7.07 -1.38 -8.93
N TYR A 221 -6.19 -0.61 -9.56
CA TYR A 221 -6.21 0.85 -9.41
C TYR A 221 -7.13 1.53 -10.42
N ASN A 222 -7.48 2.77 -10.09
CA ASN A 222 -7.67 3.83 -11.08
C ASN A 222 -6.51 4.83 -10.86
N ILE A 223 -5.60 4.96 -11.82
CA ILE A 223 -4.51 5.94 -11.86
C ILE A 223 -5.05 7.23 -12.48
N GLY A 224 -5.83 8.03 -11.73
CA GLY A 224 -6.38 9.27 -12.29
C GLY A 224 -5.28 10.27 -12.68
N ALA A 225 -5.37 10.80 -13.90
CA ALA A 225 -4.47 11.84 -14.40
C ALA A 225 -5.08 13.24 -14.36
N LYS A 226 -6.19 13.44 -13.65
CA LYS A 226 -6.65 14.80 -13.30
C LYS A 226 -7.20 14.74 -11.87
N PRO A 227 -6.92 15.72 -11.01
CA PRO A 227 -7.30 15.61 -9.61
C PRO A 227 -8.81 15.74 -9.32
N ASP A 228 -9.65 16.02 -10.32
CA ASP A 228 -11.13 15.94 -10.26
C ASP A 228 -11.68 14.83 -11.19
N LEU A 229 -10.82 13.95 -11.72
CA LEU A 229 -11.17 12.98 -12.75
C LEU A 229 -10.45 11.65 -12.53
N SER A 230 -11.22 10.66 -12.12
CA SER A 230 -10.85 9.27 -12.35
C SER A 230 -10.91 8.86 -13.81
N PHE A 231 -11.46 9.69 -14.70
CA PHE A 231 -11.70 9.47 -16.13
C PHE A 231 -11.32 10.71 -16.96
N SER A 232 -10.35 10.59 -17.87
CA SER A 232 -9.99 11.61 -18.86
C SER A 232 -10.78 11.37 -20.15
N PRO A 233 -11.68 12.29 -20.56
CA PRO A 233 -12.35 12.22 -21.86
C PRO A 233 -11.39 12.40 -23.05
N GLU A 234 -10.30 13.15 -22.85
CA GLU A 234 -9.25 13.35 -23.86
C GLU A 234 -8.51 12.05 -24.17
N ALA A 235 -8.38 11.17 -23.17
CA ALA A 235 -7.78 9.84 -23.29
C ALA A 235 -8.82 8.70 -23.38
N ASP A 236 -10.12 9.02 -23.39
CA ASP A 236 -11.25 8.08 -23.22
C ASP A 236 -11.02 7.00 -22.16
N SER A 237 -10.43 7.40 -21.04
CA SER A 237 -9.88 6.46 -20.07
C SER A 237 -10.09 6.96 -18.65
N SER A 238 -10.84 6.19 -17.87
CA SER A 238 -10.51 6.07 -16.46
C SER A 238 -9.32 5.18 -16.41
N ILE A 239 -8.15 5.70 -16.07
CA ILE A 239 -6.89 5.00 -16.25
C ILE A 239 -6.76 3.90 -15.17
N ALA A 240 -7.66 2.93 -15.15
CA ALA A 240 -7.33 1.59 -15.58
C ALA A 240 -8.60 0.89 -16.12
N VAL A 241 -8.84 1.00 -17.42
CA VAL A 241 -9.22 -0.22 -18.14
C VAL A 241 -7.88 -0.89 -18.44
N SER A 242 -7.54 -1.91 -17.65
CA SER A 242 -6.41 -2.82 -17.88
C SER A 242 -5.07 -2.58 -17.14
N ASN A 243 -5.08 -2.35 -15.81
CA ASN A 243 -3.87 -2.47 -14.97
C ASN A 243 -4.19 -3.08 -13.60
N ALA A 244 -3.49 -4.16 -13.25
CA ALA A 244 -3.49 -4.76 -11.94
C ALA A 244 -2.07 -4.92 -11.43
N GLU A 245 -1.90 -4.91 -10.11
CA GLU A 245 -0.60 -5.05 -9.50
C GLU A 245 -0.67 -6.06 -8.37
N LEU A 246 0.28 -6.98 -8.37
CA LEU A 246 0.52 -7.88 -7.26
C LEU A 246 1.80 -7.41 -6.57
N GLU A 247 1.67 -7.00 -5.32
CA GLU A 247 2.79 -6.62 -4.45
C GLU A 247 3.04 -7.69 -3.42
N TRP A 248 4.29 -7.82 -3.01
CA TRP A 248 4.67 -8.60 -1.85
C TRP A 248 5.74 -7.85 -1.06
N GLU A 249 5.59 -7.87 0.25
CA GLU A 249 6.40 -7.15 1.22
C GLU A 249 6.76 -8.12 2.35
N VAL A 250 8.01 -8.06 2.83
CA VAL A 250 8.38 -8.76 4.06
C VAL A 250 7.98 -7.90 5.26
N GLU A 251 7.02 -8.39 6.04
CA GLU A 251 6.51 -7.70 7.23
C GLU A 251 7.40 -7.87 8.46
N GLY A 252 8.22 -8.91 8.45
CA GLY A 252 9.09 -9.32 9.55
C GLY A 252 9.44 -10.79 9.46
N TYR A 253 9.89 -11.36 10.57
CA TYR A 253 10.31 -12.75 10.64
C TYR A 253 10.11 -13.33 12.03
N TYR A 254 9.91 -14.63 12.12
CA TYR A 254 10.01 -15.36 13.36
C TYR A 254 11.41 -15.96 13.51
N ALA A 255 11.94 -15.90 14.72
CA ALA A 255 13.19 -16.56 15.09
C ALA A 255 13.00 -17.42 16.35
N PRO A 256 13.83 -18.45 16.58
CA PRO A 256 13.83 -19.18 17.84
C PRO A 256 14.00 -18.23 19.03
N ARG A 257 13.27 -18.45 20.13
CA ARG A 257 13.45 -17.64 21.35
C ARG A 257 14.90 -17.64 21.81
N GLY A 258 15.43 -16.45 22.10
CA GLY A 258 16.83 -16.26 22.49
C GLY A 258 17.82 -16.28 21.33
N TRP A 259 17.34 -16.36 20.09
CA TRP A 259 18.17 -16.17 18.90
C TRP A 259 18.89 -14.82 18.95
N GLN A 260 20.16 -14.83 18.58
CA GLN A 260 20.99 -13.64 18.60
C GLN A 260 20.86 -12.91 17.25
N PHE A 261 20.53 -11.63 17.31
CA PHE A 261 20.33 -10.82 16.12
C PHE A 261 21.63 -10.70 15.30
N ASP A 262 21.51 -11.09 14.03
CA ASP A 262 22.52 -10.87 12.99
C ASP A 262 21.87 -10.07 11.85
N HIS A 263 22.34 -8.84 11.68
CA HIS A 263 21.80 -7.91 10.69
C HIS A 263 21.93 -8.43 9.26
N ASP A 264 23.12 -8.90 8.88
CA ASP A 264 23.42 -9.27 7.50
C ASP A 264 22.71 -10.58 7.13
N MET A 265 22.64 -11.52 8.08
CA MET A 265 21.83 -12.73 7.91
C MET A 265 20.35 -12.40 7.68
N VAL A 266 19.76 -11.51 8.48
CA VAL A 266 18.35 -11.14 8.34
C VAL A 266 18.10 -10.46 7.00
N TRP A 267 18.91 -9.47 6.63
CA TRP A 267 18.73 -8.78 5.35
C TRP A 267 18.98 -9.69 4.15
N SER A 268 19.94 -10.62 4.24
CA SER A 268 20.14 -11.65 3.22
C SER A 268 18.91 -12.57 3.10
N ALA A 269 18.30 -12.98 4.22
CA ALA A 269 17.10 -13.81 4.23
C ALA A 269 15.88 -13.07 3.64
N ILE A 270 15.73 -11.78 3.96
CA ILE A 270 14.70 -10.90 3.40
C ILE A 270 14.86 -10.80 1.88
N GLN A 271 16.06 -10.45 1.39
CA GLN A 271 16.30 -10.29 -0.05
C GLN A 271 16.12 -11.62 -0.79
N HIS A 272 16.61 -12.73 -0.22
CA HIS A 272 16.39 -14.05 -0.79
C HIS A 272 14.90 -14.38 -0.91
N THR A 273 14.11 -14.10 0.13
CA THR A 273 12.67 -14.36 0.13
C THR A 273 11.96 -13.55 -0.95
N LEU A 274 12.31 -12.27 -1.11
CA LEU A 274 11.76 -11.43 -2.18
C LEU A 274 12.05 -12.02 -3.57
N GLU A 275 13.27 -12.48 -3.81
CA GLU A 275 13.64 -13.07 -5.11
C GLU A 275 13.05 -14.46 -5.34
N ALA A 276 12.91 -15.27 -4.28
CA ALA A 276 12.28 -16.58 -4.33
C ALA A 276 10.80 -16.48 -4.75
N ILE A 277 10.12 -15.38 -4.41
CA ILE A 277 8.77 -15.07 -4.86
C ILE A 277 8.78 -14.45 -6.27
N ASN A 278 9.74 -13.55 -6.54
CA ASN A 278 9.87 -12.85 -7.81
C ASN A 278 10.04 -13.82 -8.98
N ALA A 279 10.98 -14.77 -8.89
CA ALA A 279 11.32 -15.61 -10.03
C ALA A 279 10.13 -16.44 -10.58
N PRO A 280 9.32 -17.13 -9.76
CA PRO A 280 8.12 -17.81 -10.24
C PRO A 280 7.05 -16.87 -10.81
N LEU A 281 6.90 -15.66 -10.25
CA LEU A 281 5.99 -14.65 -10.78
C LEU A 281 6.44 -14.16 -12.17
N ILE A 282 7.73 -13.92 -12.36
CA ILE A 282 8.28 -13.56 -13.67
C ILE A 282 8.06 -14.68 -14.68
N ASP A 283 8.26 -15.93 -14.31
CA ASP A 283 8.02 -17.08 -15.21
C ASP A 283 6.54 -17.22 -15.58
N MET A 284 5.66 -17.24 -14.57
CA MET A 284 4.21 -17.39 -14.73
C MET A 284 3.58 -16.31 -15.60
N TYR A 285 4.09 -15.08 -15.53
CA TYR A 285 3.50 -13.91 -16.18
C TYR A 285 4.37 -13.31 -17.29
N SER A 286 5.51 -13.92 -17.63
CA SER A 286 6.55 -13.41 -18.55
C SER A 286 6.02 -12.71 -19.81
N ASN A 287 5.02 -13.29 -20.47
CA ASN A 287 4.43 -12.76 -21.71
C ASN A 287 3.40 -11.63 -21.51
N THR A 288 3.02 -11.36 -20.27
CA THR A 288 1.95 -10.42 -19.89
C THR A 288 2.42 -9.31 -18.97
N LEU A 289 3.61 -9.40 -18.40
CA LEU A 289 4.15 -8.37 -17.53
C LEU A 289 4.30 -7.05 -18.28
N ILE A 290 3.86 -5.97 -17.64
CA ILE A 290 4.12 -4.62 -18.12
C ILE A 290 5.47 -4.18 -17.52
N PRO A 291 6.52 -3.99 -18.33
CA PRO A 291 7.83 -3.60 -17.83
C PRO A 291 7.75 -2.16 -17.32
N ILE A 292 7.90 -1.98 -16.00
CA ILE A 292 7.77 -0.68 -15.34
C ILE A 292 8.93 -0.51 -14.35
N ALA A 293 9.75 0.52 -14.57
CA ALA A 293 10.76 0.97 -13.61
C ALA A 293 10.20 2.00 -12.59
N GLU A 294 9.01 2.53 -12.87
CA GLU A 294 8.37 3.59 -12.10
C GLU A 294 7.61 3.07 -10.89
N SER A 295 7.71 3.78 -9.76
CA SER A 295 6.73 3.66 -8.68
C SER A 295 5.32 4.00 -9.15
N LYS A 296 4.31 3.59 -8.36
CA LYS A 296 2.91 3.92 -8.67
C LYS A 296 2.69 5.42 -8.81
N THR A 297 3.30 6.20 -7.91
CA THR A 297 3.26 7.66 -7.98
C THR A 297 3.97 8.21 -9.21
N GLU A 298 5.12 7.67 -9.57
CA GLU A 298 5.83 8.09 -10.78
C GLU A 298 5.00 7.83 -12.03
N ARG A 299 4.29 6.70 -12.11
CA ARG A 299 3.34 6.46 -13.20
C ARG A 299 2.24 7.52 -13.25
N ILE A 300 1.72 7.98 -12.11
CA ILE A 300 0.74 9.09 -12.06
C ILE A 300 1.39 10.34 -12.68
N LEU A 301 2.56 10.73 -12.20
CA LEU A 301 3.27 11.94 -12.67
C LEU A 301 3.61 11.89 -14.16
N SER A 302 4.12 10.75 -14.64
CA SER A 302 4.41 10.52 -16.06
C SER A 302 3.14 10.57 -16.91
N THR A 303 2.01 10.10 -16.37
CA THR A 303 0.70 10.21 -17.03
C THR A 303 0.20 11.65 -17.07
N LEU A 304 0.33 12.44 -15.99
CA LEU A 304 0.00 13.87 -16.01
C LEU A 304 0.81 14.60 -17.08
N THR A 305 2.10 14.31 -17.13
CA THR A 305 3.04 14.90 -18.09
C THR A 305 2.66 14.52 -19.52
N SER A 306 2.31 13.26 -19.79
CA SER A 306 1.93 12.81 -21.14
C SER A 306 0.59 13.39 -21.62
N LEU A 307 -0.30 13.75 -20.70
CA LEU A 307 -1.53 14.49 -21.01
C LEU A 307 -1.31 16.00 -21.18
N GLY A 308 -0.07 16.49 -21.06
CA GLY A 308 0.26 17.90 -21.21
C GLY A 308 -0.16 18.77 -20.02
N ILE A 309 -0.45 18.17 -18.86
CA ILE A 309 -0.85 18.91 -17.66
C ILE A 309 0.37 19.60 -17.07
N THR A 310 0.25 20.91 -16.89
CA THR A 310 1.31 21.77 -16.38
C THR A 310 1.33 21.82 -14.86
N GLN A 311 2.50 22.14 -14.29
CA GLN A 311 2.63 22.37 -12.85
C GLN A 311 1.75 23.54 -12.37
N GLU A 312 1.52 24.55 -13.21
CA GLU A 312 0.64 25.68 -12.92
C GLU A 312 -0.82 25.23 -12.79
N GLU A 313 -1.30 24.36 -13.68
CA GLU A 313 -2.64 23.76 -13.58
C GLU A 313 -2.79 22.93 -12.30
N ILE A 314 -1.76 22.17 -11.91
CA ILE A 314 -1.78 21.40 -10.66
C ILE A 314 -1.80 22.35 -9.44
N ASP A 315 -0.94 23.37 -9.44
CA ASP A 315 -0.87 24.35 -8.35
C ASP A 315 -2.19 25.14 -8.22
N HIS A 316 -2.85 25.48 -9.33
CA HIS A 316 -4.15 26.15 -9.34
C HIS A 316 -5.25 25.29 -8.69
N LEU A 317 -5.18 23.96 -8.78
CA LEU A 317 -6.14 23.08 -8.13
C LEU A 317 -6.05 23.14 -6.60
N ASN A 318 -4.89 23.52 -6.07
CA ASN A 318 -4.63 23.77 -4.66
C ASN A 318 -5.23 22.71 -3.72
N LEU A 319 -5.11 21.43 -4.11
CA LEU A 319 -5.69 20.33 -3.36
C LEU A 319 -4.92 20.12 -2.06
N GLN A 320 -5.67 20.13 -0.95
CA GLN A 320 -5.07 19.97 0.37
C GLN A 320 -5.35 18.57 0.93
N PRO A 321 -4.34 17.88 1.48
CA PRO A 321 -4.56 16.53 1.99
C PRO A 321 -5.57 16.41 3.12
N TRP A 322 -5.74 17.44 3.94
CA TRP A 322 -6.68 17.40 5.05
C TRP A 322 -8.14 17.53 4.63
N GLU A 323 -8.41 17.95 3.38
CA GLU A 323 -9.77 18.00 2.86
C GLU A 323 -10.41 16.58 2.90
N PHE A 324 -9.61 15.48 2.95
CA PHE A 324 -10.13 14.09 3.09
C PHE A 324 -10.85 13.82 4.40
N LEU A 325 -10.44 14.49 5.47
CA LEU A 325 -11.09 14.32 6.78
C LEU A 325 -12.39 15.11 6.85
N GLN A 326 -12.62 16.04 5.92
CA GLN A 326 -13.79 16.91 5.93
C GLN A 326 -14.98 16.24 5.25
N THR A 327 -16.13 16.29 5.92
CA THR A 327 -17.40 15.83 5.35
C THR A 327 -18.01 16.82 4.36
N GLU A 328 -17.46 18.03 4.25
CA GLU A 328 -17.88 19.10 3.33
C GLU A 328 -16.67 19.99 2.99
N SER A 329 -16.53 20.41 1.74
CA SER A 329 -15.50 21.38 1.35
C SER A 329 -16.07 22.79 1.27
N THR A 330 -15.43 23.74 1.93
CA THR A 330 -15.72 25.19 1.82
C THR A 330 -15.20 25.80 0.51
N HIS A 331 -14.25 25.13 -0.15
CA HIS A 331 -13.59 25.61 -1.36
C HIS A 331 -14.18 25.04 -2.65
N ARG A 332 -14.95 23.94 -2.57
CA ARG A 332 -15.47 23.22 -3.75
C ARG A 332 -17.00 23.03 -3.71
N MET A 333 -17.71 23.76 -4.56
CA MET A 333 -19.18 23.71 -4.70
C MET A 333 -19.62 22.81 -5.86
N LYS A 334 -20.89 22.38 -5.88
CA LYS A 334 -21.45 21.68 -7.05
C LYS A 334 -21.63 22.67 -8.20
N HIS A 335 -21.15 22.32 -9.39
CA HIS A 335 -21.30 23.17 -10.59
C HIS A 335 -22.77 23.46 -10.93
N LYS A 336 -23.70 22.54 -10.61
CA LYS A 336 -25.14 22.72 -10.85
C LYS A 336 -25.92 23.27 -9.65
N ASP A 337 -25.26 23.44 -8.49
CA ASP A 337 -25.88 23.96 -7.28
C ASP A 337 -24.81 24.64 -6.39
N PRO A 338 -24.47 25.90 -6.69
CA PRO A 338 -23.38 26.63 -6.05
C PRO A 338 -23.69 27.04 -4.60
N ASN A 339 -24.85 26.69 -4.05
CA ASN A 339 -25.20 26.90 -2.65
C ASN A 339 -25.00 25.64 -1.78
N HIS A 340 -24.72 24.50 -2.39
CA HIS A 340 -24.38 23.27 -1.66
C HIS A 340 -22.88 22.98 -1.75
N SER A 341 -22.23 23.04 -0.58
CA SER A 341 -20.91 22.45 -0.36
C SER A 341 -20.95 20.98 -0.79
N VAL A 342 -19.92 20.54 -1.48
CA VAL A 342 -19.84 19.13 -1.85
C VAL A 342 -19.22 18.41 -0.67
N ASN A 343 -19.90 17.38 -0.18
CA ASN A 343 -19.26 16.39 0.65
C ASN A 343 -18.09 15.77 -0.12
N LEU A 344 -16.84 16.05 0.28
CA LEU A 344 -15.66 15.61 -0.46
C LEU A 344 -15.57 14.08 -0.50
N LEU A 345 -16.02 13.41 0.55
CA LEU A 345 -16.23 11.95 0.56
C LEU A 345 -17.27 11.50 -0.46
N GLY A 346 -18.35 12.25 -0.62
CA GLY A 346 -19.32 12.03 -1.69
C GLY A 346 -18.73 12.20 -3.10
N ARG A 347 -17.73 13.08 -3.28
CA ARG A 347 -16.98 13.23 -4.53
C ARG A 347 -15.91 12.15 -4.71
N LEU A 348 -15.11 11.81 -3.70
CA LEU A 348 -14.14 10.70 -3.75
C LEU A 348 -14.82 9.37 -4.05
N ASN A 349 -15.99 9.11 -3.45
CA ASN A 349 -16.78 7.94 -3.80
C ASN A 349 -17.23 7.98 -5.27
N ARG A 350 -17.63 9.13 -5.82
CA ARG A 350 -17.94 9.29 -7.25
C ARG A 350 -16.70 9.27 -8.16
N LEU A 351 -15.53 9.63 -7.63
CA LEU A 351 -14.25 9.52 -8.32
C LEU A 351 -13.89 8.03 -8.46
N PHE A 352 -14.05 7.19 -7.45
CA PHE A 352 -13.78 5.74 -7.59
C PHE A 352 -14.95 4.90 -8.12
N TYR A 353 -16.16 5.46 -8.13
CA TYR A 353 -17.39 4.79 -8.57
C TYR A 353 -17.90 5.45 -9.86
N GLN A 354 -17.43 4.92 -10.99
CA GLN A 354 -18.08 5.13 -12.29
C GLN A 354 -19.13 4.03 -12.44
N PRO A 355 -20.45 4.34 -12.44
CA PRO A 355 -21.49 3.33 -12.60
C PRO A 355 -21.31 2.48 -13.87
N GLU A 356 -20.77 3.09 -14.93
CA GLU A 356 -20.50 2.46 -16.21
C GLU A 356 -19.22 1.59 -16.19
N ASN A 357 -18.30 1.85 -15.26
CA ASN A 357 -17.03 1.13 -15.10
C ASN A 357 -16.75 0.85 -13.60
N PRO A 358 -17.51 -0.05 -12.96
CA PRO A 358 -17.36 -0.30 -11.54
C PRO A 358 -16.04 -1.02 -11.25
N LEU A 359 -15.31 -0.55 -10.22
CA LEU A 359 -14.17 -1.30 -9.69
C LEU A 359 -14.64 -2.66 -9.16
N PRO A 360 -13.83 -3.72 -9.29
CA PRO A 360 -14.22 -5.03 -8.80
C PRO A 360 -14.51 -5.01 -7.29
N SER A 361 -15.49 -5.81 -6.87
CA SER A 361 -15.84 -5.92 -5.45
C SER A 361 -14.74 -6.63 -4.66
N LEU A 362 -14.59 -6.31 -3.37
CA LEU A 362 -13.63 -6.99 -2.48
C LEU A 362 -13.83 -8.51 -2.52
N ASN A 363 -15.08 -8.97 -2.36
CA ASN A 363 -15.41 -10.39 -2.41
C ASN A 363 -14.96 -11.03 -3.73
N TRP A 364 -15.26 -10.39 -4.87
CA TRP A 364 -14.89 -10.93 -6.17
C TRP A 364 -13.37 -11.05 -6.34
N MET A 365 -12.58 -10.07 -5.88
CA MET A 365 -11.13 -10.17 -5.93
C MET A 365 -10.59 -11.26 -5.02
N HIS A 366 -11.12 -11.38 -3.80
CA HIS A 366 -10.72 -12.47 -2.91
C HIS A 366 -11.09 -13.83 -3.48
N ASP A 367 -12.25 -13.98 -4.12
CA ASP A 367 -12.64 -15.22 -4.81
C ASP A 367 -11.77 -15.49 -6.04
N LEU A 368 -11.40 -14.45 -6.78
CA LEU A 368 -10.54 -14.55 -7.95
C LEU A 368 -9.14 -15.05 -7.59
N ILE A 369 -8.52 -14.50 -6.54
CA ILE A 369 -7.12 -14.81 -6.19
C ILE A 369 -6.95 -16.15 -5.45
N SER A 370 -8.06 -16.72 -4.96
CA SER A 370 -8.08 -17.93 -4.13
C SER A 370 -7.62 -19.18 -4.85
#